data_AF-A0A1B6ILU0-F1
#
_entry.id   AF-A0A1B6ILU0-F1
#
_cell.length_a   1.000
_cell.length_b   1.000
_cell.length_c   1.000
_cell.angle_alpha   90.00
_cell.angle_beta   90.00
_cell.angle_gamma   90.00
#
_symmetry.space_group_name_H-M   'P 1'
#
loop_
_entity.id
_entity.type
_entity.pdbx_description
1 polymer ?
#
loop_
_entity_poly.entity_id
_entity_poly.type
_entity_poly.pdbx_seq_one_letter_code
_entity_poly.pdbx_strand_id
1 'polypeptide(L)'
;LKMASAVPVVAVRGSTGISVNQGPPSYELMSGFKRDDSKVCRAMLFSPQGEYFAWANGTNINVVSTKTWTVLTTIPSPKTYCIHFSPKGTYLMSWQPFTVSNANPNGGPNMFIHKSDSGELIASFIHKKQTDWEPQWSFDESVCIHNVNNEVAC
;
A
#
# COMPACT_ATOMS: atom_id res chain seq x y z
N LEU A 1 2.65 9.47 -25.42
CA LEU A 1 2.81 8.09 -24.91
C LEU A 1 3.85 8.10 -23.80
N LYS A 2 3.51 7.60 -22.61
CA LYS A 2 4.47 7.41 -21.51
C LYS A 2 5.25 6.15 -21.84
N MET A 3 6.53 6.28 -22.18
CA MET A 3 7.37 5.13 -22.53
C MET A 3 7.63 4.32 -21.26
N ALA A 4 7.31 3.02 -21.29
CA ALA A 4 7.69 2.09 -20.24
C ALA A 4 9.22 2.02 -20.15
N SER A 5 9.76 1.80 -18.95
CA SER A 5 11.18 1.48 -18.79
C SER A 5 11.53 0.30 -19.69
N ALA A 6 12.62 0.40 -20.44
CA ALA A 6 13.06 -0.66 -21.35
C ALA A 6 13.43 -1.95 -20.60
N VAL A 7 13.79 -1.82 -19.32
CA VAL A 7 14.10 -2.95 -18.43
C VAL A 7 12.99 -3.04 -17.38
N PRO A 8 12.33 -4.21 -17.23
CA PRO A 8 11.33 -4.41 -16.18
C PRO A 8 11.99 -4.28 -14.80
N VAL A 9 11.19 -4.02 -13.79
CA VAL A 9 11.66 -3.88 -12.41
C VAL A 9 10.99 -4.96 -11.55
N VAL A 10 11.77 -5.55 -10.65
CA VAL A 10 11.32 -6.61 -9.74
C VAL A 10 11.52 -6.15 -8.31
N ALA A 11 10.46 -6.14 -7.52
CA ALA A 11 10.55 -5.94 -6.07
C ALA A 11 10.67 -7.29 -5.37
N VAL A 12 11.60 -7.39 -4.42
CA VAL A 12 11.88 -8.60 -3.65
C VAL A 12 11.64 -8.31 -2.17
N ARG A 13 10.86 -9.18 -1.53
CA ARG A 13 10.67 -9.21 -0.07
C ARG A 13 11.23 -10.51 0.49
N GLY A 14 12.15 -10.40 1.44
CA GLY A 14 12.72 -11.54 2.14
C GLY A 14 12.92 -11.28 3.62
N SER A 15 13.59 -12.20 4.31
CA SER A 15 13.98 -12.08 5.72
C SER A 15 14.95 -10.92 6.00
N THR A 16 15.55 -10.36 4.93
CA THR A 16 16.46 -9.22 4.96
C THR A 16 15.80 -7.93 4.47
N GLY A 17 14.46 -7.90 4.39
CA GLY A 17 13.67 -6.71 4.07
C GLY A 17 13.26 -6.60 2.61
N ILE A 18 13.23 -5.37 2.09
CA ILE A 18 12.74 -5.03 0.75
C ILE A 18 13.89 -4.50 -0.10
N SER A 19 14.06 -5.08 -1.29
CA SER A 19 14.91 -4.54 -2.35
C SER A 19 14.14 -4.40 -3.65
N VAL A 20 14.66 -3.57 -4.53
CA VAL A 20 14.16 -3.41 -5.90
C VAL A 20 15.33 -3.60 -6.85
N ASN A 21 15.12 -4.42 -7.87
CA ASN A 21 16.13 -4.85 -8.81
C ASN A 21 15.65 -4.62 -10.25
N GLN A 22 16.59 -4.43 -11.16
CA GLN A 22 16.33 -4.59 -12.58
C GLN A 22 15.92 -6.04 -12.88
N GLY A 23 15.13 -6.23 -13.92
CA GLY A 23 14.80 -7.54 -14.44
C GLY A 23 15.96 -8.19 -15.21
N PRO A 24 15.70 -9.33 -15.85
CA PRO A 24 16.72 -10.04 -16.61
C PRO A 24 17.31 -9.15 -17.73
N PRO A 25 18.61 -9.31 -18.07
CA PRO A 25 19.54 -10.29 -17.50
C PRO A 25 20.40 -9.77 -16.34
N SER A 26 20.38 -8.47 -16.01
CA SER A 26 21.35 -7.88 -15.07
C SER A 26 21.04 -8.19 -13.60
N TYR A 27 19.76 -8.15 -13.21
CA TYR A 27 19.31 -8.28 -11.81
C TYR A 27 19.95 -7.29 -10.82
N GLU A 28 20.55 -6.23 -11.32
CA GLU A 28 21.24 -5.22 -10.52
C GLU A 28 20.26 -4.47 -9.60
N LEU A 29 20.75 -4.00 -8.46
CA LEU A 29 19.95 -3.18 -7.55
C LEU A 29 19.58 -1.85 -8.22
N MET A 30 18.33 -1.41 -8.04
CA MET A 30 17.90 -0.10 -8.49
C MET A 30 18.59 0.99 -7.67
N SER A 31 19.53 1.71 -8.29
CA SER A 31 20.41 2.67 -7.64
C SER A 31 19.70 3.78 -6.85
N GLY A 32 18.52 4.21 -7.31
CA GLY A 32 17.73 5.23 -6.63
C GLY A 32 16.92 4.71 -5.42
N PHE A 33 16.75 3.39 -5.29
CA PHE A 33 15.93 2.81 -4.24
C PHE A 33 16.77 2.54 -2.99
N LYS A 34 16.46 3.25 -1.91
CA LYS A 34 17.02 2.92 -0.60
C LYS A 34 16.33 1.67 -0.06
N ARG A 35 17.11 0.60 0.07
CA ARG A 35 16.70 -0.66 0.69
C ARG A 35 16.09 -0.42 2.09
N ASP A 36 15.04 -1.16 2.41
CA ASP A 36 14.48 -1.25 3.75
C ASP A 36 14.94 -2.57 4.38
N ASP A 37 15.69 -2.52 5.49
CA ASP A 37 16.24 -3.69 6.16
C ASP A 37 15.31 -4.27 7.24
N SER A 38 14.06 -3.79 7.32
CA SER A 38 13.08 -4.30 8.28
C SER A 38 12.78 -5.77 8.02
N LYS A 39 12.94 -6.57 9.07
CA LYS A 39 12.60 -8.01 9.06
C LYS A 39 11.08 -8.28 9.10
N VAL A 40 10.26 -7.25 9.25
CA VAL A 40 8.82 -7.36 9.52
C VAL A 40 7.97 -6.79 8.37
N CYS A 41 8.44 -6.95 7.13
CA CYS A 41 7.69 -6.50 5.96
C CYS A 41 6.48 -7.41 5.69
N ARG A 42 5.27 -6.88 5.83
CA ARG A 42 4.01 -7.67 5.77
C ARG A 42 3.32 -7.64 4.43
N ALA A 43 3.46 -6.56 3.67
CA ALA A 43 2.87 -6.41 2.34
C ALA A 43 3.71 -5.47 1.48
N MET A 44 3.66 -5.67 0.17
CA MET A 44 4.24 -4.79 -0.84
C MET A 44 3.47 -4.93 -2.16
N LEU A 45 3.42 -3.86 -2.95
CA LEU A 45 2.84 -3.86 -4.29
C LEU A 45 3.27 -2.64 -5.09
N PHE A 46 3.21 -2.76 -6.41
CA PHE A 46 3.21 -1.63 -7.33
C PHE A 46 1.79 -1.11 -7.53
N SER A 47 1.64 0.18 -7.83
CA SER A 47 0.36 0.71 -8.32
C SER A 47 0.03 0.15 -9.72
N PRO A 48 -1.24 0.19 -10.16
CA PRO A 48 -1.64 -0.50 -11.39
C PRO A 48 -0.91 -0.01 -12.66
N GLN A 49 -0.58 1.28 -12.73
CA GLN A 49 0.22 1.87 -13.82
C GLN A 49 1.73 1.89 -13.51
N GLY A 50 2.14 1.31 -12.38
CA GLY A 50 3.53 1.21 -11.97
C GLY A 50 4.17 2.54 -11.58
N GLU A 51 3.39 3.59 -11.29
CA GLU A 51 3.90 4.91 -10.90
C GLU A 51 4.43 4.94 -9.47
N TYR A 52 3.88 4.09 -8.61
CA TYR A 52 4.24 3.97 -7.21
C TYR A 52 4.66 2.55 -6.86
N PHE A 53 5.55 2.44 -5.89
CA PHE A 53 5.80 1.21 -5.16
C PHE A 53 5.55 1.48 -3.67
N ALA A 54 4.75 0.63 -3.03
CA ALA A 54 4.42 0.75 -1.63
C ALA A 54 4.74 -0.53 -0.86
N TRP A 55 5.17 -0.38 0.40
CA TRP A 55 5.39 -1.51 1.30
C TRP A 55 5.11 -1.13 2.75
N ALA A 56 4.67 -2.11 3.54
CA ALA A 56 4.44 -1.99 4.98
C ALA A 56 5.54 -2.74 5.75
N ASN A 57 6.38 -2.00 6.48
CA ASN A 57 7.61 -2.51 7.10
C ASN A 57 7.47 -2.83 8.61
N GLY A 58 6.24 -2.88 9.12
CA GLY A 58 5.94 -3.15 10.53
C GLY A 58 6.08 -1.95 11.46
N THR A 59 6.50 -0.79 10.93
CA THR A 59 6.44 0.51 11.61
C THR A 59 5.58 1.47 10.80
N ASN A 60 5.83 1.53 9.49
CA ASN A 60 5.21 2.46 8.56
C ASN A 60 4.73 1.73 7.29
N ILE A 61 3.85 2.40 6.55
CA ILE A 61 3.68 2.21 5.11
C ILE A 61 4.52 3.27 4.43
N ASN A 62 5.38 2.87 3.50
CA ASN A 62 6.17 3.79 2.68
C ASN A 62 5.68 3.73 1.24
N VAL A 63 5.67 4.87 0.57
CA VAL A 63 5.36 4.98 -0.85
C VAL A 63 6.49 5.72 -1.55
N VAL A 64 7.02 5.15 -2.63
CA VAL A 64 8.04 5.77 -3.47
C VAL A 64 7.50 5.98 -4.89
N SER A 65 8.01 7.01 -5.56
CA SER A 65 7.86 7.16 -7.01
C SER A 65 8.76 6.15 -7.71
N THR A 66 8.26 5.38 -8.68
CA THR A 66 9.11 4.46 -9.46
C THR A 66 9.96 5.19 -10.51
N LYS A 67 9.66 6.46 -10.79
CA LYS A 67 10.46 7.30 -11.69
C LYS A 67 11.79 7.70 -11.07
N THR A 68 11.78 8.01 -9.77
CA THR A 68 12.95 8.54 -9.04
C THR A 68 13.41 7.64 -7.91
N TRP A 69 12.60 6.65 -7.51
CA TRP A 69 12.78 5.77 -6.36
C TRP A 69 12.91 6.49 -5.01
N THR A 70 12.51 7.76 -4.97
CA THR A 70 12.48 8.58 -3.76
C THR A 70 11.17 8.39 -3.01
N VAL A 71 11.25 8.43 -1.68
CA VAL A 71 10.08 8.40 -0.79
C VAL A 71 9.23 9.64 -1.06
N LEU A 72 7.94 9.42 -1.34
CA LEU A 72 6.93 10.46 -1.45
C LEU A 72 6.25 10.69 -0.10
N THR A 73 5.86 9.60 0.56
CA THR A 73 5.23 9.65 1.87
C THR A 73 5.55 8.42 2.72
N THR A 74 5.45 8.62 4.03
CA THR A 74 5.62 7.61 5.07
C THR A 74 4.48 7.77 6.07
N ILE A 75 3.62 6.75 6.17
CA ILE A 75 2.43 6.74 7.03
C ILE A 75 2.72 5.84 8.24
N PRO A 76 2.73 6.35 9.48
CA PRO A 76 2.87 5.54 10.68
C PRO A 76 1.74 4.50 10.79
N SER A 77 2.08 3.23 10.66
CA SER A 77 1.08 2.14 10.69
C SER A 77 1.73 0.79 11.02
N PRO A 78 2.09 0.57 12.29
CA PRO A 78 2.89 -0.59 12.70
C PRO A 78 2.15 -1.93 12.58
N LYS A 79 0.81 -1.88 12.51
CA LYS A 79 -0.07 -3.05 12.48
C LYS A 79 -0.62 -3.37 11.09
N THR A 80 -0.27 -2.58 10.06
CA THR A 80 -0.73 -2.84 8.69
C THR A 80 -0.35 -4.25 8.24
N TYR A 81 -1.33 -4.96 7.69
CA TYR A 81 -1.21 -6.33 7.24
C TYR A 81 -1.49 -6.46 5.74
N CYS A 82 -2.46 -5.69 5.22
CA CYS A 82 -2.79 -5.63 3.81
C CYS A 82 -2.71 -4.19 3.31
N ILE A 83 -2.32 -4.01 2.05
CA ILE A 83 -2.37 -2.73 1.33
C ILE A 83 -2.86 -2.98 -0.10
N HIS A 84 -3.59 -2.02 -0.66
CA HIS A 84 -4.11 -2.10 -2.02
C HIS A 84 -4.21 -0.70 -2.63
N PHE A 85 -3.95 -0.57 -3.93
CA PHE A 85 -4.13 0.68 -4.66
C PHE A 85 -5.49 0.70 -5.35
N SER A 86 -6.08 1.89 -5.42
CA SER A 86 -7.17 2.20 -6.34
C SER A 86 -6.74 2.07 -7.82
N PRO A 87 -7.69 1.96 -8.79
CA PRO A 87 -7.38 1.64 -10.19
C PRO A 87 -6.39 2.55 -10.92
N LYS A 88 -6.30 3.83 -10.57
CA LYS A 88 -5.30 4.80 -11.09
C LYS A 88 -4.16 5.03 -10.10
N GLY A 89 -4.19 4.37 -8.94
CA GLY A 89 -3.21 4.54 -7.88
C GLY A 89 -3.33 5.86 -7.13
N THR A 90 -4.40 6.64 -7.31
CA THR A 90 -4.59 7.93 -6.60
C THR A 90 -4.67 7.74 -5.09
N TYR A 91 -5.33 6.67 -4.68
CA TYR A 91 -5.51 6.26 -3.29
C TYR A 91 -4.80 4.95 -2.97
N LEU A 92 -4.22 4.91 -1.77
CA LEU A 92 -3.65 3.74 -1.13
C LEU A 92 -4.51 3.36 0.06
N MET A 93 -5.08 2.17 -0.01
CA MET A 93 -5.84 1.57 1.08
C MET A 93 -4.95 0.69 1.93
N SER A 94 -5.17 0.68 3.23
CA SER A 94 -4.49 -0.20 4.18
C SER A 94 -5.47 -0.84 5.15
N TRP A 95 -5.17 -2.05 5.57
CA TRP A 95 -5.95 -2.77 6.58
C TRP A 95 -5.03 -3.42 7.60
N GLN A 96 -5.46 -3.35 8.86
CA GLN A 96 -4.84 -4.00 10.00
C GLN A 96 -5.87 -4.85 10.75
N PRO A 97 -5.44 -5.90 11.47
CA PRO A 97 -6.34 -6.71 12.29
C PRO A 97 -7.15 -5.85 13.26
N PHE A 98 -8.47 -6.04 13.28
CA PHE A 98 -9.35 -5.36 14.22
C PHE A 98 -9.09 -5.86 15.64
N THR A 99 -8.83 -4.94 16.56
CA THR A 99 -8.54 -5.26 17.96
C THR A 99 -9.41 -4.43 18.89
N VAL A 100 -9.95 -5.07 19.93
CA VAL A 100 -10.63 -4.42 21.06
C VAL A 100 -9.76 -4.55 22.31
N SER A 101 -9.96 -3.68 23.30
CA SER A 101 -9.29 -3.78 24.60
C SER A 101 -10.23 -3.33 25.71
N ASN A 102 -9.86 -3.57 26.97
CA ASN A 102 -10.66 -3.06 28.11
C ASN A 102 -10.81 -1.53 28.08
N ALA A 103 -9.81 -0.81 27.55
CA ALA A 103 -9.86 0.64 27.39
C ALA A 103 -10.67 1.09 26.16
N ASN A 104 -10.79 0.24 25.14
CA ASN A 104 -11.61 0.49 23.96
C ASN A 104 -12.41 -0.77 23.56
N PRO A 105 -13.51 -1.05 24.27
CA PRO A 105 -14.27 -2.30 24.11
C PRO A 105 -14.97 -2.39 22.74
N ASN A 106 -15.26 -1.25 22.12
CA ASN A 106 -15.88 -1.18 20.80
C ASN A 106 -14.85 -1.18 19.65
N GLY A 107 -13.56 -1.08 19.96
CA GLY A 107 -12.50 -0.97 18.97
C GLY A 107 -12.52 0.38 18.24
N GLY A 108 -11.73 0.48 17.18
CA GLY A 108 -11.64 1.68 16.35
C GLY A 108 -11.37 1.35 14.89
N PRO A 109 -11.27 2.36 14.01
CA PRO A 109 -10.98 2.15 12.60
C PRO A 109 -9.72 1.31 12.41
N ASN A 110 -9.79 0.40 11.45
CA ASN A 110 -8.71 -0.54 11.12
C ASN A 110 -8.51 -0.69 9.61
N MET A 111 -9.34 -0.02 8.80
CA MET A 111 -9.12 0.19 7.38
C MET A 111 -8.99 1.70 7.12
N PHE A 112 -8.01 2.09 6.32
CA PHE A 112 -7.71 3.49 6.04
C PHE A 112 -7.49 3.70 4.55
N ILE A 113 -7.95 4.84 4.03
CA ILE A 113 -7.71 5.29 2.66
C ILE A 113 -6.88 6.57 2.74
N HIS A 114 -5.71 6.56 2.10
CA HIS A 114 -4.83 7.72 2.01
C HIS A 114 -4.64 8.14 0.55
N LYS A 115 -4.33 9.40 0.29
CA LYS A 115 -3.72 9.79 -1.00
C LYS A 115 -2.33 9.17 -1.11
N SER A 116 -2.04 8.55 -2.24
CA SER A 116 -0.79 7.81 -2.43
C SER A 116 0.46 8.69 -2.46
N ASP A 117 0.34 9.92 -2.95
CA ASP A 117 1.45 10.85 -3.12
C ASP A 117 1.82 11.59 -1.83
N SER A 118 0.83 12.02 -1.05
CA SER A 118 1.02 12.82 0.16
C SER A 118 0.91 12.01 1.44
N GLY A 119 0.18 10.90 1.42
CA GLY A 119 -0.20 10.15 2.62
C GLY A 119 -1.29 10.84 3.44
N GLU A 120 -1.98 11.83 2.87
CA GLU A 120 -3.14 12.47 3.49
C GLU A 120 -4.25 11.43 3.74
N LEU A 121 -4.74 11.35 4.97
CA LEU A 121 -5.87 10.48 5.32
C LEU A 121 -7.17 11.05 4.75
N ILE A 122 -7.85 10.25 3.92
CA ILE A 122 -9.12 10.62 3.28
C ILE A 122 -10.30 10.03 4.03
N ALA A 123 -10.21 8.76 4.41
CA ALA A 123 -11.29 8.07 5.11
C ALA A 123 -10.75 6.94 5.98
N SER A 124 -11.53 6.55 6.97
CA SER A 124 -11.23 5.40 7.83
C SER A 124 -12.51 4.65 8.20
N PHE A 125 -12.42 3.34 8.27
CA PHE A 125 -13.56 2.45 8.48
C PHE A 125 -13.21 1.34 9.46
N ILE A 126 -14.26 0.76 10.05
CA ILE A 126 -14.15 -0.50 10.78
C ILE A 126 -14.48 -1.63 9.82
N HIS A 127 -13.54 -2.54 9.58
CA HIS A 127 -13.73 -3.73 8.77
C HIS A 127 -13.12 -4.95 9.46
N LYS A 128 -13.95 -5.76 10.12
CA LYS A 128 -13.45 -6.81 11.03
C LYS A 128 -12.86 -8.02 10.31
N LYS A 129 -13.37 -8.37 9.13
CA LYS A 129 -12.92 -9.52 8.34
C LYS A 129 -11.70 -9.12 7.51
N GLN A 130 -10.81 -10.07 7.22
CA GLN A 130 -9.68 -9.81 6.30
C GLN A 130 -10.10 -9.97 4.82
N THR A 131 -11.13 -10.77 4.54
CA THR A 131 -11.65 -10.97 3.19
C THR A 131 -12.44 -9.75 2.72
N ASP A 132 -12.34 -9.43 1.43
CA ASP A 132 -13.07 -8.34 0.76
C ASP A 132 -12.99 -7.02 1.54
N TRP A 133 -11.79 -6.71 2.03
CA TRP A 133 -11.53 -5.51 2.84
C TRP A 133 -11.27 -4.29 1.98
N GLU A 134 -10.77 -4.51 0.75
CA GLU A 134 -10.49 -3.46 -0.20
C GLU A 134 -11.80 -2.86 -0.74
N PRO A 135 -11.95 -1.53 -0.67
CA PRO A 135 -13.03 -0.84 -1.39
C PRO A 135 -12.94 -1.11 -2.90
N GLN A 136 -14.10 -1.23 -3.52
CA GLN A 136 -14.22 -1.36 -4.97
C GLN A 136 -14.38 0.02 -5.58
N TRP A 137 -13.66 0.28 -6.66
CA TRP A 137 -13.65 1.58 -7.32
C TRP A 137 -14.12 1.44 -8.77
N SER A 138 -14.82 2.45 -9.26
CA SER A 138 -14.94 2.64 -10.70
C SER A 138 -13.55 2.85 -11.30
N PHE A 139 -13.36 2.48 -12.58
CA PHE A 139 -12.07 2.61 -13.26
C PHE A 139 -11.57 4.06 -13.30
N ASP A 140 -12.48 5.02 -13.35
CA ASP A 140 -12.17 6.45 -13.33
C ASP A 140 -12.00 7.02 -11.92
N GLU A 141 -12.19 6.22 -10.87
CA GLU A 141 -12.15 6.59 -9.45
C GLU A 141 -13.18 7.65 -9.03
N SER A 142 -14.21 7.88 -9.84
CA SER A 142 -15.30 8.81 -9.48
C SER A 142 -16.25 8.24 -8.44
N VAL A 143 -16.31 6.91 -8.30
CA VAL A 143 -17.15 6.19 -7.35
C VAL A 143 -16.30 5.18 -6.58
N CYS A 144 -16.47 5.16 -5.27
CA CYS A 144 -15.91 4.15 -4.37
C CYS A 144 -17.05 3.49 -3.62
N ILE A 145 -16.99 2.18 -3.44
CA ILE A 145 -17.93 1.42 -2.64
C ILE A 145 -17.16 0.60 -1.62
N HIS A 146 -17.51 0.77 -0.35
CA HIS A 146 -17.02 -0.10 0.72
C HIS A 146 -18.18 -0.93 1.28
N ASN A 147 -18.02 -2.26 1.27
CA ASN A 147 -19.02 -3.17 1.81
C ASN A 147 -18.79 -3.35 3.31
N VAL A 148 -19.73 -2.87 4.13
CA VAL A 148 -19.69 -3.04 5.58
C VAL A 148 -20.90 -3.86 5.99
N ASN A 149 -20.68 -5.09 6.46
CA ASN A 149 -21.76 -5.92 7.01
C ASN A 149 -22.97 -6.12 6.06
N ASN A 150 -22.74 -6.29 4.75
CA ASN A 150 -23.78 -6.36 3.70
C ASN A 150 -24.50 -5.03 3.41
N GLU A 151 -24.01 -3.90 3.92
CA GLU A 151 -24.45 -2.57 3.53
C GLU A 151 -23.42 -1.94 2.60
N VAL A 152 -23.92 -1.25 1.57
CA VAL A 152 -23.11 -0.50 0.59
C VAL A 152 -23.02 0.93 1.07
N ALA A 153 -21.81 1.38 1.41
CA ALA A 153 -21.50 2.79 1.60
C ALA A 153 -20.82 3.32 0.34
N CYS A 154 -21.40 4.37 -0.25
CA CYS A 154 -20.83 5.14 -1.37
C CYS A 154 -20.04 6.34 -0.84
#